data_AF-A0A4Y9YCQ2-F1
#
_entry.id   AF-A0A4Y9YCQ2-F1
#
_cell.length_a   1.000
_cell.length_b   1.000
_cell.length_c   1.000
_cell.angle_alpha   90.00
_cell.angle_beta   90.00
_cell.angle_gamma   90.00
#
_symmetry.space_group_name_H-M   'P 1'
#
loop_
_entity.id
_entity.type
_entity.pdbx_description
1 polymer ?
#
loop_
_entity_poly.entity_id
_entity_poly.type
_entity_poly.pdbx_seq_one_letter_code
_entity_poly.pdbx_strand_id
1 'polypeptide(L)'
;MFSCDGNYPENCDSSRDYTDITSLLQNQGASDTLDYMNTYWLSDDESNEKFWEHEWDTHGTCYTTLESSCFSDYETGQDAVTFFTTVVTLFKTLPTYTWLSNAGITPSSSKTYTLKELQAAVQSAAGVTASFDCDDNELYQIEYWFNAQGPVSGGDFVAIDAFEAGSCKSSGIKYLPKDEDDASRKRSQIRKRKASRETRRRRSVKKIADEV
;
A
#
# COMPACT_ATOMS: atom_id res chain seq x y z
N MET A 1 -7.77 3.82 -5.38
CA MET A 1 -8.44 4.71 -6.36
C MET A 1 -8.79 6.00 -5.66
N PHE A 2 -8.36 7.17 -6.15
CA PHE A 2 -8.95 8.43 -5.69
C PHE A 2 -10.04 8.81 -6.68
N SER A 3 -11.26 9.04 -6.22
CA SER A 3 -12.28 9.67 -7.05
C SER A 3 -11.92 11.15 -7.25
N CYS A 4 -12.48 11.77 -8.30
CA CYS A 4 -12.16 13.15 -8.66
C CYS A 4 -12.53 14.19 -7.58
N ASP A 5 -13.28 13.79 -6.56
CA ASP A 5 -13.62 14.58 -5.37
C ASP A 5 -12.64 14.35 -4.19
N GLY A 6 -11.60 13.55 -4.39
CA GLY A 6 -10.59 13.23 -3.37
C GLY A 6 -10.98 12.10 -2.42
N ASN A 7 -12.14 11.46 -2.60
CA ASN A 7 -12.52 10.30 -1.79
C ASN A 7 -11.73 9.05 -2.21
N TYR A 8 -11.46 8.20 -1.23
CA TYR A 8 -10.86 6.89 -1.43
C TYR A 8 -11.92 5.83 -1.11
N PRO A 9 -12.65 5.31 -2.12
CA PRO A 9 -13.75 4.38 -1.87
C PRO A 9 -13.20 3.04 -1.37
N GLU A 10 -13.95 2.44 -0.46
CA GLU A 10 -13.59 1.19 0.20
C GLU A 10 -14.78 0.23 0.24
N ASN A 11 -14.50 -1.08 0.14
CA ASN A 11 -15.48 -2.16 0.25
C ASN A 11 -16.65 -2.00 -0.74
N CYS A 12 -16.33 -1.79 -2.02
CA CYS A 12 -17.30 -1.36 -3.02
C CYS A 12 -18.25 -2.48 -3.50
N ASP A 13 -17.82 -3.73 -3.42
CA ASP A 13 -18.60 -4.87 -3.91
C ASP A 13 -18.24 -6.16 -3.16
N SER A 14 -18.97 -6.43 -2.08
CA SER A 14 -18.75 -7.63 -1.26
C SER A 14 -19.16 -8.94 -1.94
N SER A 15 -19.78 -8.90 -3.13
CA SER A 15 -20.11 -10.12 -3.87
C SER A 15 -18.89 -10.77 -4.52
N ARG A 16 -17.78 -10.02 -4.59
CA ARG A 16 -16.51 -10.44 -5.14
C ARG A 16 -15.44 -10.59 -4.06
N ASP A 17 -15.82 -10.67 -2.79
CA ASP A 17 -14.87 -10.95 -1.72
C ASP A 17 -14.34 -12.39 -1.84
N TYR A 18 -13.03 -12.55 -1.71
CA TYR A 18 -12.36 -13.84 -1.86
C TYR A 18 -11.54 -14.17 -0.62
N THR A 19 -11.54 -15.45 -0.22
CA THR A 19 -10.81 -15.93 0.97
C THR A 19 -9.67 -16.89 0.64
N ASP A 20 -9.32 -16.97 -0.65
CA ASP A 20 -8.38 -17.93 -1.22
C ASP A 20 -7.55 -17.34 -2.38
N ILE A 21 -7.11 -16.09 -2.23
CA ILE A 21 -6.26 -15.34 -3.18
C ILE A 21 -5.05 -16.15 -3.64
N THR A 22 -4.35 -16.83 -2.71
CA THR A 22 -3.23 -17.72 -3.06
C THR A 22 -3.64 -18.79 -4.06
N SER A 23 -4.78 -19.44 -3.84
CA SER A 23 -5.28 -20.52 -4.69
C SER A 23 -5.71 -19.98 -6.05
N LEU A 24 -6.39 -18.82 -6.08
CA LEU A 24 -6.80 -18.15 -7.32
C LEU A 24 -5.58 -17.83 -8.21
N LEU A 25 -4.54 -17.23 -7.63
CA LEU A 25 -3.30 -16.92 -8.35
C LEU A 25 -2.64 -18.19 -8.92
N GLN A 26 -2.54 -19.27 -8.13
CA GLN A 26 -1.96 -20.53 -8.58
C GLN A 26 -2.76 -21.18 -9.70
N ASN A 27 -4.07 -21.29 -9.52
CA ASN A 27 -4.96 -21.99 -10.44
C ASN A 27 -5.05 -21.28 -11.80
N GLN A 28 -4.93 -19.95 -11.81
CA GLN A 28 -5.00 -19.13 -13.02
C GLN A 28 -3.61 -18.81 -13.61
N GLY A 29 -2.57 -19.55 -13.21
CA GLY A 29 -1.24 -19.49 -13.84
C GLY A 29 -0.40 -18.27 -13.44
N ALA A 30 -0.76 -17.55 -12.39
CA ALA A 30 -0.05 -16.38 -11.87
C ALA A 30 0.94 -16.73 -10.73
N SER A 31 1.57 -17.91 -10.78
CA SER A 31 2.52 -18.37 -9.77
C SER A 31 3.72 -17.43 -9.61
N ASP A 32 4.23 -16.83 -10.69
CA ASP A 32 5.32 -15.85 -10.62
C ASP A 32 4.91 -14.58 -9.85
N THR A 33 3.65 -14.16 -9.98
CA THR A 33 3.08 -13.05 -9.19
C THR A 33 3.02 -13.43 -7.72
N LEU A 34 2.51 -14.62 -7.41
CA LEU A 34 2.44 -15.13 -6.04
C LEU A 34 3.82 -15.25 -5.38
N ASP A 35 4.81 -15.79 -6.08
CA ASP A 35 6.19 -15.91 -5.57
C ASP A 35 6.81 -14.54 -5.27
N TYR A 36 6.53 -13.56 -6.14
CA TYR A 36 6.95 -12.18 -5.90
C TYR A 36 6.25 -11.56 -4.68
N MET A 37 4.93 -11.75 -4.54
CA MET A 37 4.16 -11.28 -3.39
C MET A 37 4.66 -11.90 -2.08
N ASN A 38 4.95 -13.21 -2.08
CA ASN A 38 5.56 -13.91 -0.94
C ASN A 38 6.94 -13.37 -0.53
N THR A 39 7.60 -12.59 -1.40
CA THR A 39 8.90 -11.97 -1.10
C THR A 39 8.76 -10.50 -0.74
N TYR A 40 7.87 -9.76 -1.41
CA TYR A 40 7.85 -8.29 -1.37
C TYR A 40 6.56 -7.66 -0.87
N TRP A 41 5.43 -8.39 -0.88
CA TRP A 41 4.13 -7.89 -0.45
C TRP A 41 3.67 -8.64 0.80
N LEU A 42 4.40 -8.41 1.89
CA LEU A 42 4.28 -9.13 3.15
C LEU A 42 3.37 -8.41 4.14
N SER A 43 2.65 -9.19 4.94
CA SER A 43 1.93 -8.67 6.11
C SER A 43 2.86 -8.47 7.30
N ASP A 44 2.69 -7.34 8.00
CA ASP A 44 3.40 -7.01 9.22
C ASP A 44 2.67 -7.47 10.50
N ASP A 45 1.41 -7.90 10.42
CA ASP A 45 0.57 -8.19 11.58
C ASP A 45 -0.32 -9.44 11.50
N GLU A 46 -0.50 -10.01 10.32
CA GLU A 46 -1.32 -11.21 10.07
C GLU A 46 -0.68 -12.14 9.03
N SER A 47 -1.44 -13.11 8.51
CA SER A 47 -0.95 -13.92 7.39
C SER A 47 -0.97 -13.10 6.11
N ASN A 48 -0.01 -13.35 5.22
CA ASN A 48 -0.02 -12.73 3.89
C ASN A 48 -1.35 -12.94 3.16
N GLU A 49 -1.94 -14.14 3.27
CA GLU A 49 -3.25 -14.43 2.68
C GLU A 49 -4.32 -13.46 3.19
N LYS A 50 -4.50 -13.32 4.51
CA LYS A 50 -5.52 -12.44 5.09
C LYS A 50 -5.30 -10.98 4.72
N PHE A 51 -4.05 -10.57 4.63
CA PHE A 51 -3.69 -9.24 4.18
C PHE A 51 -4.06 -9.04 2.70
N TRP A 52 -3.78 -9.99 1.82
CA TRP A 52 -4.17 -9.89 0.41
C TRP A 52 -5.69 -9.92 0.23
N GLU A 53 -6.42 -10.74 1.00
CA GLU A 53 -7.88 -10.70 1.05
C GLU A 53 -8.36 -9.28 1.37
N HIS A 54 -7.80 -8.63 2.41
CA HIS A 54 -8.14 -7.24 2.78
C HIS A 54 -7.87 -6.24 1.65
N GLU A 55 -6.70 -6.29 1.03
CA GLU A 55 -6.34 -5.38 -0.06
C GLU A 55 -7.30 -5.53 -1.26
N TRP A 56 -7.75 -6.76 -1.54
CA TRP A 56 -8.73 -7.01 -2.58
C TRP A 56 -10.14 -6.53 -2.18
N ASP A 57 -10.68 -7.04 -1.09
CA ASP A 57 -12.05 -6.78 -0.64
C ASP A 57 -12.27 -5.28 -0.41
N THR A 58 -11.31 -4.62 0.23
CA THR A 58 -11.40 -3.19 0.56
C THR A 58 -11.05 -2.28 -0.61
N HIS A 59 -10.06 -2.60 -1.45
CA HIS A 59 -9.60 -1.67 -2.50
C HIS A 59 -9.74 -2.19 -3.93
N GLY A 60 -9.43 -3.47 -4.15
CA GLY A 60 -9.53 -4.11 -5.46
C GLY A 60 -10.96 -4.09 -6.03
N THR A 61 -11.96 -4.35 -5.19
CA THR A 61 -13.38 -4.34 -5.60
C THR A 61 -13.86 -2.98 -6.10
N CYS A 62 -13.17 -1.89 -5.78
CA CYS A 62 -13.54 -0.53 -6.19
C CYS A 62 -13.08 -0.14 -7.60
N TYR A 63 -12.31 -0.99 -8.29
CA TYR A 63 -11.93 -0.73 -9.69
C TYR A 63 -13.01 -1.19 -10.65
N THR A 64 -13.75 -0.23 -11.21
CA THR A 64 -14.87 -0.49 -12.15
C THR A 64 -14.42 -1.23 -13.42
N THR A 65 -13.18 -1.03 -13.87
CA THR A 65 -12.64 -1.76 -15.03
C THR A 65 -12.24 -3.21 -14.72
N LEU A 66 -12.37 -3.63 -13.46
CA LEU A 66 -12.19 -5.00 -13.00
C LEU A 66 -13.52 -5.67 -12.63
N GLU A 67 -14.66 -5.04 -12.92
CA GLU A 67 -15.95 -5.72 -12.77
C GLU A 67 -16.02 -6.95 -13.68
N SER A 68 -16.63 -8.04 -13.21
CA SER A 68 -16.72 -9.31 -13.94
C SER A 68 -17.34 -9.18 -15.34
N SER A 69 -18.24 -8.20 -15.52
CA SER A 69 -18.87 -7.88 -16.82
C SER A 69 -17.89 -7.35 -17.87
N CYS A 70 -16.70 -6.87 -17.46
CA CYS A 70 -15.64 -6.40 -18.35
C CYS A 70 -14.79 -7.54 -18.93
N PHE A 71 -15.01 -8.79 -18.50
CA PHE A 71 -14.32 -9.98 -18.99
C PHE A 71 -15.25 -10.78 -19.91
N SER A 72 -14.73 -11.27 -21.05
CA SER A 72 -15.54 -12.01 -22.03
C SER A 72 -15.91 -13.42 -21.57
N ASP A 73 -14.97 -14.13 -20.95
CA ASP A 73 -15.11 -15.51 -20.47
C ASP A 73 -14.67 -15.56 -19.01
N TYR A 74 -15.40 -14.83 -18.17
CA TYR A 74 -15.04 -14.64 -16.76
C TYR A 74 -14.93 -15.96 -16.00
N GLU A 75 -13.76 -16.20 -15.41
CA GLU A 75 -13.56 -17.21 -14.38
C GLU A 75 -13.61 -16.54 -13.00
N THR A 76 -14.20 -17.20 -12.00
CA THR A 76 -14.26 -16.67 -10.63
C THR A 76 -12.86 -16.28 -10.12
N GLY A 77 -12.71 -15.04 -9.68
CA GLY A 77 -11.45 -14.50 -9.15
C GLY A 77 -10.47 -14.03 -10.21
N GLN A 78 -10.85 -14.05 -11.50
CA GLN A 78 -10.02 -13.54 -12.59
C GLN A 78 -9.74 -12.04 -12.44
N ASP A 79 -10.67 -11.29 -11.88
CA ASP A 79 -10.52 -9.89 -11.53
C ASP A 79 -9.48 -9.66 -10.43
N ALA A 80 -9.53 -10.45 -9.36
CA ALA A 80 -8.54 -10.41 -8.28
C ALA A 80 -7.13 -10.79 -8.79
N VAL A 81 -7.01 -11.87 -9.55
CA VAL A 81 -5.73 -12.29 -10.17
C VAL A 81 -5.17 -11.18 -11.06
N THR A 82 -6.03 -10.52 -11.83
CA THR A 82 -5.67 -9.39 -12.68
C THR A 82 -5.20 -8.18 -11.86
N PHE A 83 -5.87 -7.87 -10.75
CA PHE A 83 -5.48 -6.80 -9.83
C PHE A 83 -4.07 -7.03 -9.26
N PHE A 84 -3.82 -8.19 -8.65
CA PHE A 84 -2.52 -8.49 -8.04
C PHE A 84 -1.38 -8.50 -9.06
N THR A 85 -1.62 -9.08 -10.24
CA THR A 85 -0.64 -9.10 -11.33
C THR A 85 -0.32 -7.69 -11.82
N THR A 86 -1.32 -6.83 -11.91
CA THR A 86 -1.15 -5.43 -12.29
C THR A 86 -0.36 -4.65 -11.26
N VAL A 87 -0.72 -4.76 -9.96
CA VAL A 87 -0.01 -4.07 -8.88
C VAL A 87 1.45 -4.52 -8.79
N VAL A 88 1.72 -5.82 -8.89
CA VAL A 88 3.09 -6.36 -8.89
C VAL A 88 3.89 -5.84 -10.08
N THR A 89 3.27 -5.79 -11.27
CA THR A 89 3.91 -5.27 -12.49
C THR A 89 4.26 -3.79 -12.32
N LEU A 90 3.33 -2.98 -11.83
CA LEU A 90 3.55 -1.56 -11.59
C LEU A 90 4.62 -1.34 -10.52
N PHE A 91 4.55 -2.04 -9.40
CA PHE A 91 5.51 -1.91 -8.30
C PHE A 91 6.95 -2.21 -8.74
N LYS A 92 7.16 -3.19 -9.62
CA LYS A 92 8.49 -3.50 -10.19
C LYS A 92 9.10 -2.33 -10.97
N THR A 93 8.29 -1.40 -11.47
CA THR A 93 8.78 -0.18 -12.16
C THR A 93 9.25 0.92 -11.20
N LEU A 94 9.04 0.75 -9.89
CA LEU A 94 9.31 1.74 -8.85
C LEU A 94 10.43 1.27 -7.89
N PRO A 95 11.69 1.07 -8.35
CA PRO A 95 12.79 0.59 -7.53
C PRO A 95 13.29 1.69 -6.57
N THR A 96 12.44 2.08 -5.62
CA THR A 96 12.58 3.23 -4.74
C THR A 96 13.88 3.18 -3.94
N TYR A 97 14.25 2.02 -3.41
CA TYR A 97 15.52 1.85 -2.70
C TYR A 97 16.72 2.21 -3.59
N THR A 98 16.72 1.78 -4.85
CA THR A 98 17.78 2.09 -5.82
C THR A 98 17.85 3.58 -6.10
N TRP A 99 16.70 4.24 -6.30
CA TRP A 99 16.64 5.69 -6.52
C TRP A 99 17.20 6.48 -5.33
N LEU A 100 16.78 6.14 -4.11
CA LEU A 100 17.29 6.75 -2.89
C LEU A 100 18.80 6.50 -2.72
N SER A 101 19.24 5.25 -2.90
CA SER A 101 20.64 4.86 -2.76
C SER A 101 21.55 5.59 -3.76
N ASN A 102 21.12 5.74 -5.01
CA ASN A 102 21.86 6.50 -6.04
C ASN A 102 22.02 7.99 -5.67
N ALA A 103 21.09 8.54 -4.88
CA ALA A 103 21.19 9.89 -4.32
C ALA A 103 21.96 9.96 -2.99
N GLY A 104 22.58 8.86 -2.55
CA GLY A 104 23.30 8.78 -1.28
C GLY A 104 22.41 8.63 -0.05
N ILE A 105 21.12 8.35 -0.24
CA ILE A 105 20.13 8.13 0.82
C ILE A 105 19.99 6.63 1.06
N THR A 106 20.68 6.13 2.07
CA THR A 106 20.62 4.72 2.47
C THR A 106 20.11 4.58 3.91
N PRO A 107 19.58 3.41 4.29
CA PRO A 107 19.21 3.17 5.67
C PRO A 107 20.39 3.42 6.63
N SER A 108 20.13 4.08 7.77
CA SER A 108 21.14 4.41 8.78
C SER A 108 20.51 4.56 10.17
N SER A 109 21.23 4.09 11.20
CA SER A 109 20.83 4.26 12.61
C SER A 109 21.17 5.63 13.20
N SER A 110 21.99 6.44 12.50
CA SER A 110 22.49 7.72 13.00
C SER A 110 22.24 8.89 12.06
N LYS A 111 22.19 8.66 10.74
CA LYS A 111 21.89 9.72 9.77
C LYS A 111 20.40 10.04 9.80
N THR A 112 20.09 11.30 9.52
CA THR A 112 18.74 11.74 9.21
C THR A 112 18.74 12.49 7.89
N TYR A 113 17.57 12.59 7.28
CA TYR A 113 17.35 13.18 5.98
C TYR A 113 16.33 14.31 6.08
N THR A 114 16.33 15.17 5.06
CA THR A 114 15.29 16.18 4.84
C THR A 114 14.26 15.65 3.85
N LEU A 115 13.02 16.13 3.96
CA LEU A 115 11.97 15.79 3.01
C LEU A 115 12.36 16.22 1.58
N LYS A 116 13.08 17.35 1.46
CA LYS A 116 13.58 17.85 0.18
C LYS A 116 14.57 16.90 -0.48
N GLU A 117 15.47 16.28 0.29
CA GLU A 117 16.42 15.28 -0.24
C GLU A 117 15.68 14.04 -0.76
N LEU A 118 14.71 13.54 0.01
CA LEU A 118 13.89 12.39 -0.39
C LEU A 118 13.09 12.66 -1.67
N GLN A 119 12.39 13.80 -1.72
CA GLN A 119 11.63 14.19 -2.91
C GLN A 119 12.53 14.44 -4.12
N ALA A 120 13.69 15.08 -3.95
CA ALA A 120 14.62 15.32 -5.05
C ALA A 120 15.18 14.01 -5.65
N ALA A 121 15.44 13.00 -4.82
CA ALA A 121 15.89 11.70 -5.28
C ALA A 121 14.82 11.00 -6.15
N VAL A 122 13.57 11.00 -5.71
CA VAL A 122 12.45 10.44 -6.48
C VAL A 122 12.18 11.25 -7.75
N GLN A 123 12.09 12.57 -7.64
CA GLN A 123 11.86 13.48 -8.78
C GLN A 123 12.92 13.30 -9.87
N SER A 124 14.19 13.14 -9.49
CA SER A 124 15.28 12.95 -10.46
C SER A 124 15.21 11.61 -11.19
N ALA A 125 14.65 10.58 -10.54
CA ALA A 125 14.59 9.23 -11.09
C ALA A 125 13.29 8.92 -11.84
N ALA A 126 12.15 9.39 -11.31
CA ALA A 126 10.82 9.10 -11.81
C ALA A 126 10.17 10.27 -12.57
N GLY A 127 10.75 11.47 -12.49
CA GLY A 127 10.19 12.67 -13.12
C GLY A 127 8.96 13.25 -12.41
N VAL A 128 8.59 12.71 -11.24
CA VAL A 128 7.46 13.15 -10.41
C VAL A 128 7.81 13.10 -8.93
N THR A 129 7.03 13.81 -8.12
CA THR A 129 7.08 13.75 -6.65
C THR A 129 6.26 12.60 -6.08
N ALA A 130 6.57 12.19 -4.84
CA ALA A 130 5.88 11.14 -4.09
C ALA A 130 5.51 11.63 -2.68
N SER A 131 4.46 11.08 -2.07
CA SER A 131 4.14 11.33 -0.65
C SER A 131 5.12 10.57 0.23
N PHE A 132 5.58 11.19 1.33
CA PHE A 132 6.41 10.51 2.34
C PHE A 132 5.77 10.60 3.72
N ASP A 133 5.51 9.44 4.31
CA ASP A 133 4.82 9.33 5.59
C ASP A 133 5.71 8.81 6.70
N CYS A 134 5.63 9.49 7.85
CA CYS A 134 6.47 9.26 9.01
C CYS A 134 5.62 9.00 10.25
N ASP A 135 6.01 8.01 11.06
CA ASP A 135 5.58 7.93 12.45
C ASP A 135 6.65 8.60 13.31
N ASP A 136 6.25 9.66 14.01
CA ASP A 136 7.15 10.65 14.58
C ASP A 136 8.11 11.25 13.53
N ASN A 137 9.29 10.64 13.38
CA ASN A 137 10.30 11.01 12.41
C ASN A 137 10.77 9.77 11.60
N GLU A 138 10.23 8.59 11.82
CA GLU A 138 10.63 7.34 11.16
C GLU A 138 9.80 7.14 9.90
N LEU A 139 10.46 7.17 8.74
CA LEU A 139 9.84 6.92 7.44
C LEU A 139 9.26 5.50 7.43
N TYR A 140 7.96 5.38 7.17
CA TYR A 140 7.28 4.08 7.11
C TYR A 140 6.49 3.84 5.82
N GLN A 141 6.14 4.88 5.07
CA GLN A 141 5.35 4.74 3.84
C GLN A 141 5.76 5.79 2.79
N ILE A 142 5.68 5.37 1.53
CA ILE A 142 5.92 6.21 0.35
C ILE A 142 4.79 5.90 -0.62
N GLU A 143 4.13 6.93 -1.13
CA GLU A 143 3.00 6.77 -2.05
C GLU A 143 3.32 7.39 -3.41
N TYR A 144 3.03 6.62 -4.46
CA TYR A 144 3.18 7.03 -5.84
C TYR A 144 1.80 7.16 -6.49
N TRP A 145 1.63 8.22 -7.27
CA TRP A 145 0.35 8.61 -7.82
C TRP A 145 0.35 8.44 -9.33
N PHE A 146 -0.74 7.89 -9.85
CA PHE A 146 -0.91 7.59 -11.27
C PHE A 146 -2.29 7.95 -11.74
N ASN A 147 -2.37 8.47 -12.97
CA ASN A 147 -3.58 8.38 -13.77
C ASN A 147 -3.56 7.06 -14.55
N ALA A 148 -4.63 6.28 -14.45
CA ALA A 148 -4.83 5.11 -15.30
C ALA A 148 -5.46 5.56 -16.63
N GLN A 149 -4.78 5.29 -17.74
CA GLN A 149 -5.30 5.48 -19.09
C GLN A 149 -5.72 4.13 -19.67
N GLY A 150 -7.03 3.93 -19.79
CA GLY A 150 -7.61 2.64 -20.16
C GLY A 150 -7.93 1.77 -18.93
N PRO A 151 -8.21 0.47 -19.13
CA PRO A 151 -8.50 -0.43 -18.02
C PRO A 151 -7.27 -0.65 -17.15
N VAL A 152 -7.48 -0.91 -15.86
CA VAL A 152 -6.41 -1.36 -14.95
C VAL A 152 -5.67 -2.56 -15.52
N SER A 153 -6.39 -3.45 -16.20
CA SER A 153 -5.83 -4.59 -16.93
C SER A 153 -5.15 -4.15 -18.24
N GLY A 154 -3.84 -3.90 -18.17
CA GLY A 154 -3.02 -3.63 -19.36
C GLY A 154 -3.16 -2.22 -19.93
N GLY A 155 -3.81 -1.29 -19.22
CA GLY A 155 -3.74 0.14 -19.51
C GLY A 155 -2.45 0.79 -19.03
N ASP A 156 -2.25 2.05 -19.42
CA ASP A 156 -1.04 2.80 -19.09
C ASP A 156 -1.20 3.54 -17.76
N PHE A 157 -0.25 3.33 -16.84
CA PHE A 157 -0.15 4.10 -15.60
C PHE A 157 0.76 5.30 -15.83
N VAL A 158 0.16 6.48 -15.97
CA VAL A 158 0.89 7.73 -16.15
C VAL A 158 1.17 8.34 -14.78
N ALA A 159 2.44 8.29 -14.38
CA ALA A 159 2.90 8.88 -13.12
C ALA A 159 2.59 10.38 -13.08
N ILE A 160 2.12 10.86 -11.94
CA ILE A 160 1.83 12.27 -11.67
C ILE A 160 2.48 12.71 -10.37
N ASP A 161 2.65 14.02 -10.21
CA ASP A 161 3.06 14.58 -8.93
C ASP A 161 2.07 14.21 -7.82
N ALA A 162 2.60 13.92 -6.64
CA ALA A 162 1.79 13.64 -5.47
C ALA A 162 0.92 14.84 -5.12
N PHE A 163 -0.37 14.60 -4.86
CA PHE A 163 -1.30 15.66 -4.44
C PHE A 163 -0.95 16.22 -3.06
N GLU A 164 -0.30 15.39 -2.23
CA GLU A 164 0.08 15.71 -0.87
C GLU A 164 1.56 15.37 -0.63
N ALA A 165 2.20 16.08 0.29
CA ALA A 165 3.59 15.79 0.65
C ALA A 165 3.75 14.57 1.58
N GLY A 166 2.66 14.12 2.21
CA GLY A 166 2.67 13.15 3.31
C GLY A 166 2.93 13.79 4.67
N SER A 167 3.06 12.96 5.70
CA SER A 167 3.16 13.35 7.11
C SER A 167 4.58 13.63 7.61
N CYS A 168 5.62 13.35 6.83
CA CYS A 168 7.00 13.59 7.23
C CYS A 168 7.32 15.10 7.43
N LYS A 169 8.09 15.41 8.47
CA LYS A 169 8.60 16.77 8.74
C LYS A 169 9.64 17.18 7.70
N SER A 170 9.91 18.49 7.61
CA SER A 170 10.91 19.02 6.67
C SER A 170 12.34 18.49 6.87
N SER A 171 12.70 18.09 8.09
CA SER A 171 14.04 17.58 8.44
C SER A 171 14.01 16.61 9.61
N GLY A 172 15.11 15.88 9.81
CA GLY A 172 15.27 14.93 10.91
C GLY A 172 14.60 13.58 10.65
N ILE A 173 14.27 13.27 9.38
CA ILE A 173 13.63 12.02 8.98
C ILE A 173 14.64 10.87 9.13
N LYS A 174 14.22 9.82 9.82
CA LYS A 174 14.97 8.58 10.03
C LYS A 174 14.54 7.57 8.98
N TYR A 175 15.50 7.12 8.19
CA TYR A 175 15.35 5.94 7.35
C TYR A 175 16.20 4.83 7.96
N LEU A 176 15.58 3.97 8.76
CA LEU A 176 16.29 2.98 9.56
C LEU A 176 16.60 1.71 8.76
N PRO A 177 17.74 1.01 9.04
CA PRO A 177 17.99 -0.31 8.50
C PRO A 177 16.87 -1.29 8.86
N LYS A 178 16.57 -2.22 7.95
CA LYS A 178 15.75 -3.38 8.29
C LYS A 178 16.55 -4.27 9.23
N ASP A 179 16.10 -4.45 10.47
CA ASP A 179 16.70 -5.40 11.39
C ASP A 179 16.31 -6.83 10.99
N GLU A 180 17.22 -7.82 11.14
CA GLU A 180 16.84 -9.25 11.03
C GLU A 180 15.81 -9.67 12.10
N ASP A 181 15.67 -8.88 13.17
CA ASP A 181 14.72 -9.02 14.28
C ASP A 181 13.65 -7.90 14.32
N ASP A 182 13.26 -7.43 13.13
CA ASP A 182 12.22 -6.46 12.80
C ASP A 182 11.59 -5.68 13.98
N ALA A 183 12.25 -4.60 14.37
CA ALA A 183 11.73 -3.63 15.32
C ALA A 183 10.50 -2.88 14.78
N SER A 184 10.29 -2.82 13.46
CA SER A 184 9.12 -2.18 12.85
C SER A 184 7.86 -3.02 13.08
N ARG A 185 7.96 -4.35 12.97
CA ARG A 185 6.89 -5.30 13.36
C ARG A 185 6.47 -5.15 14.82
N LYS A 186 7.46 -5.09 15.73
CA LYS A 186 7.20 -4.90 17.17
C LYS A 186 6.55 -3.54 17.43
N ARG A 187 6.94 -2.48 16.71
CA ARG A 187 6.36 -1.14 16.82
C ARG A 187 4.95 -1.06 16.25
N SER A 188 4.68 -1.67 15.10
CA SER A 188 3.34 -1.79 14.51
C SER A 188 2.37 -2.48 15.47
N GLN A 189 2.78 -3.60 16.08
CA GLN A 189 1.99 -4.28 17.12
C GLN A 189 1.73 -3.41 18.36
N ILE A 190 2.71 -2.60 18.78
CA ILE A 190 2.53 -1.65 19.90
C ILE A 190 1.56 -0.52 19.50
N ARG A 191 1.61 -0.01 18.27
CA ARG A 191 0.69 1.02 17.74
C ARG A 191 -0.75 0.50 17.72
N LYS A 192 -0.98 -0.71 17.20
CA LYS A 192 -2.32 -1.34 17.19
C LYS A 192 -2.87 -1.56 18.61
N ARG A 193 -2.02 -1.95 19.57
CA ARG A 193 -2.42 -2.06 20.99
C ARG A 193 -2.84 -0.73 21.60
N LYS A 194 -2.18 0.38 21.25
CA LYS A 194 -2.58 1.73 21.69
C LYS A 194 -3.90 2.15 21.05
N ALA A 195 -4.05 2.00 19.73
CA ALA A 195 -5.27 2.35 19.01
C ALA A 195 -6.50 1.55 19.52
N SER A 196 -6.35 0.23 19.71
CA SER A 196 -7.40 -0.64 20.26
C SER A 196 -7.84 -0.22 21.68
N ARG A 197 -6.89 0.13 22.55
CA ARG A 197 -7.18 0.63 23.90
C ARG A 197 -7.94 1.96 23.86
N GLU A 198 -7.57 2.85 22.95
CA GLU A 198 -8.24 4.14 22.79
C GLU A 198 -9.67 3.98 22.25
N THR A 199 -9.88 3.14 21.24
CA THR A 199 -11.21 2.80 20.71
C THR A 199 -12.09 2.17 21.78
N ARG A 200 -11.56 1.25 22.59
CA ARG A 200 -12.30 0.64 23.71
C ARG A 200 -12.66 1.67 24.78
N ARG A 201 -11.75 2.60 25.10
CA ARG A 201 -12.02 3.70 26.03
C ARG A 201 -13.12 4.62 25.50
N ARG A 202 -13.08 5.01 24.22
CA ARG A 202 -14.12 5.85 23.58
C ARG A 202 -15.49 5.15 23.58
N ARG A 203 -15.54 3.85 23.27
CA ARG A 203 -16.79 3.06 23.36
C ARG A 203 -17.33 2.98 24.78
N SER A 204 -16.47 2.80 25.79
CA SER A 204 -16.89 2.77 27.19
C SER A 204 -17.43 4.11 27.66
N VAL A 205 -16.79 5.22 27.28
CA VAL A 205 -17.26 6.59 27.60
C VAL A 205 -18.60 6.87 26.92
N LYS A 206 -18.77 6.48 25.65
CA LYS A 206 -20.03 6.62 24.93
C LYS A 206 -21.16 5.82 25.60
N LYS A 207 -20.89 4.57 25.99
CA LYS A 207 -21.87 3.72 26.70
C LYS A 207 -22.33 4.33 28.03
N ILE A 208 -21.41 4.94 28.79
CA ILE A 208 -21.75 5.63 30.05
C ILE A 208 -22.58 6.89 29.78
N ALA A 209 -22.30 7.62 28.69
CA ALA A 209 -23.06 8.81 28.31
C ALA A 209 -24.48 8.48 27.80
N ASP A 210 -24.69 7.30 27.21
CA ASP A 210 -26.00 6.83 26.74
C ASP A 210 -26.88 6.24 27.89
N GLU A 211 -26.31 6.07 29.09
CA GLU A 211 -26.98 5.54 30.30
C GLU A 211 -27.39 6.65 31.32
N VAL A 212 -27.21 7.93 30.97
CA VAL A 212 -27.59 9.12 31.77
C VAL A 212 -28.61 9.96 31.00
#